data_AF-A0A350Z0D5-F1
#
_entry.id   AF-A0A350Z0D5-F1
#
_cell.length_a   1.000
_cell.length_b   1.000
_cell.length_c   1.000
_cell.angle_alpha   90.00
_cell.angle_beta   90.00
_cell.angle_gamma   90.00
#
_symmetry.space_group_name_H-M   'P 1'
#
loop_
_entity.id
_entity.type
_entity.pdbx_description
1 polymer ?
#
loop_
_entity_poly.entity_id
_entity_poly.type
_entity_poly.pdbx_seq_one_letter_code
_entity_poly.pdbx_strand_id
1 'polypeptide(L)'
;MVFMKKLGSAAVSLAVLLTLLVSVFSGCAKGVKSSATTSKNTGSQVTTKQSGVKTSGASASIAKTQQSTKDQSTLSENSNGETSEQTNAENNEEGSGQSNEETGSSISDGKYAGFKFRPEEFDLGGKTVDFRSLVNLAAPANTPEEQKKQLKARKLEAKYNFKFAPANGVNYDNFIASMLSGINYADVFPIHSQKAFPQFVKLGYLRPLDEYLDFENPAMSPGADLTKYLDGKHYSINTGIPTNGLMTLYNQDLLSKQGLTSIQELAKVNRWDWDTLLDYAKTLTLDFNGDGIIDQYGLALFNIISGICYSNDARALTVNENDNTFVSGLFEQKGIKALNFVNDLMCTLNVVDTKTTYYANFLNGLTGIMIGF
;
A
#
# COMPACT_ATOMS: atom_id res chain seq x y z
N MET A 1 -8.51 -28.32 -51.73
CA MET A 1 -9.25 -28.02 -50.47
C MET A 1 -8.56 -26.97 -49.56
N VAL A 2 -7.25 -26.76 -49.64
CA VAL A 2 -6.53 -25.73 -48.84
C VAL A 2 -6.72 -24.30 -49.37
N PHE A 3 -6.92 -24.13 -50.69
CA PHE A 3 -7.11 -22.83 -51.33
C PHE A 3 -8.45 -22.14 -50.99
N MET A 4 -9.51 -22.93 -50.78
CA MET A 4 -10.83 -22.41 -50.39
C MET A 4 -10.90 -21.96 -48.92
N LYS A 5 -10.07 -22.52 -48.03
CA LYS A 5 -9.98 -22.07 -46.62
C LYS A 5 -9.31 -20.70 -46.47
N LYS A 6 -8.32 -20.36 -47.32
CA LYS A 6 -7.66 -19.04 -47.31
C LYS A 6 -8.54 -17.92 -47.88
N LEU A 7 -9.39 -18.22 -48.86
CA LEU A 7 -10.36 -17.24 -49.38
C LEU A 7 -11.45 -16.91 -48.35
N GLY A 8 -11.90 -17.92 -47.58
CA GLY A 8 -12.90 -17.75 -46.53
C GLY A 8 -12.42 -16.88 -45.36
N SER A 9 -11.16 -17.03 -44.90
CA SER A 9 -10.66 -16.21 -43.79
C SER A 9 -10.42 -14.76 -44.19
N ALA A 10 -9.98 -14.50 -45.43
CA ALA A 10 -9.78 -13.14 -45.94
C ALA A 10 -11.11 -12.38 -46.09
N ALA A 11 -12.17 -13.05 -46.57
CA ALA A 11 -13.49 -12.45 -46.70
C ALA A 11 -14.13 -12.12 -45.34
N VAL A 12 -13.93 -12.98 -44.33
CA VAL A 12 -14.43 -12.74 -42.96
C VAL A 12 -13.66 -11.60 -42.28
N SER A 13 -12.34 -11.53 -42.44
CA SER A 13 -11.54 -10.41 -41.91
C SER A 13 -11.90 -9.07 -42.56
N LEU A 14 -12.21 -9.05 -43.86
CA LEU A 14 -12.62 -7.82 -44.55
C LEU A 14 -14.02 -7.36 -44.10
N ALA A 15 -14.94 -8.28 -43.86
CA ALA A 15 -16.28 -7.96 -43.34
C ALA A 15 -16.26 -7.42 -41.90
N VAL A 16 -15.40 -7.97 -41.04
CA VAL A 16 -15.18 -7.48 -39.66
C VAL A 16 -14.51 -6.11 -39.67
N LEU A 17 -13.56 -5.86 -40.56
CA LEU A 17 -12.91 -4.54 -40.70
C LEU A 17 -13.89 -3.47 -41.21
N LEU A 18 -14.77 -3.84 -42.17
CA LEU A 18 -15.77 -2.93 -42.73
C LEU A 18 -16.86 -2.57 -41.70
N THR A 19 -17.23 -3.51 -40.81
CA THR A 19 -18.21 -3.25 -39.74
C THR A 19 -17.63 -2.42 -38.59
N LEU A 20 -16.33 -2.53 -38.31
CA LEU A 20 -15.62 -1.67 -37.36
C LEU A 20 -15.39 -0.23 -37.88
N LEU A 21 -15.32 -0.03 -39.20
CA LEU A 21 -15.18 1.30 -39.79
C LEU A 21 -16.50 2.10 -39.84
N VAL A 22 -17.64 1.42 -39.87
CA VAL A 22 -18.97 2.06 -39.88
C VAL A 22 -19.41 2.56 -38.49
N SER A 23 -18.85 2.02 -37.40
CA SER A 23 -19.16 2.48 -36.03
C SER A 23 -18.39 3.73 -35.59
N VAL A 24 -17.40 4.20 -36.36
CA VAL A 24 -16.55 5.36 -36.00
C VAL A 24 -17.09 6.69 -36.57
N PHE A 25 -18.11 6.67 -37.43
CA PHE A 25 -18.64 7.88 -38.09
C PHE A 25 -20.06 8.31 -37.67
N SER A 26 -20.59 7.82 -36.55
CA SER A 26 -21.86 8.30 -36.00
C SER A 26 -21.72 8.76 -34.56
N GLY A 27 -21.53 10.07 -34.35
CA GLY A 27 -21.73 10.66 -33.02
C GLY A 27 -21.04 12.00 -32.75
N CYS A 28 -21.50 13.08 -33.39
CA CYS A 28 -21.32 14.44 -32.89
C CYS A 28 -22.68 15.15 -32.86
N ALA A 29 -23.16 15.59 -31.69
CA ALA A 29 -23.55 16.99 -31.42
C ALA A 29 -24.39 17.17 -30.13
N LYS A 30 -24.09 18.32 -29.47
CA LYS A 30 -24.78 19.06 -28.37
C LYS A 30 -24.33 18.65 -26.95
N GLY A 31 -23.66 19.45 -26.12
CA GLY A 31 -23.38 20.89 -26.10
C GLY A 31 -24.18 21.60 -25.00
N VAL A 32 -23.61 21.82 -23.80
CA VAL A 32 -24.07 22.79 -22.79
C VAL A 32 -22.87 23.40 -22.04
N LYS A 33 -22.98 24.71 -21.80
CA LYS A 33 -21.97 25.70 -21.42
C LYS A 33 -21.55 25.65 -19.94
N SER A 34 -20.28 25.97 -19.69
CA SER A 34 -19.73 26.39 -18.41
C SER A 34 -20.12 27.83 -18.08
N SER A 35 -20.58 28.10 -16.86
CA SER A 35 -20.59 29.44 -16.28
C SER A 35 -19.83 29.44 -14.96
N ALA A 36 -18.71 30.15 -14.94
CA ALA A 36 -18.04 30.57 -13.73
C ALA A 36 -18.90 31.64 -13.02
N THR A 37 -18.99 31.59 -11.69
CA THR A 37 -19.40 32.74 -10.89
C THR A 37 -18.57 32.81 -9.63
N THR A 38 -17.70 33.80 -9.62
CA THR A 38 -17.00 34.38 -8.47
C THR A 38 -18.03 34.91 -7.48
N SER A 39 -17.92 34.56 -6.19
CA SER A 39 -18.55 35.36 -5.13
C SER A 39 -17.60 35.56 -3.96
N LYS A 40 -17.63 36.81 -3.49
CA LYS A 40 -16.75 37.44 -2.52
C LYS A 40 -17.03 36.93 -1.10
N ASN A 41 -15.96 36.71 -0.35
CA ASN A 41 -16.01 36.69 1.10
C ASN A 41 -16.19 38.11 1.64
N THR A 42 -17.29 38.35 2.34
CA THR A 42 -17.45 39.44 3.31
C THR A 42 -17.72 38.80 4.65
N GLY A 43 -16.81 39.02 5.60
CA GLY A 43 -16.99 38.60 6.98
C GLY A 43 -18.07 39.39 7.68
N SER A 44 -18.67 38.76 8.69
CA SER A 44 -19.16 39.49 9.85
C SER A 44 -19.14 38.57 11.08
N GLN A 45 -18.54 39.10 12.13
CA GLN A 45 -18.55 38.56 13.48
C GLN A 45 -19.98 38.51 14.02
N VAL A 46 -20.28 37.49 14.84
CA VAL A 46 -21.31 37.59 15.89
C VAL A 46 -20.78 36.96 17.17
N THR A 47 -20.74 37.79 18.21
CA THR A 47 -20.51 37.50 19.63
C THR A 47 -21.83 37.32 20.37
N THR A 48 -21.93 36.33 21.27
CA THR A 48 -22.69 36.34 22.56
C THR A 48 -22.43 35.01 23.30
N LYS A 49 -21.67 34.93 24.40
CA LYS A 49 -21.95 35.17 25.84
C LYS A 49 -22.94 34.23 26.56
N GLN A 50 -22.37 33.46 27.52
CA GLN A 50 -22.86 32.98 28.85
C GLN A 50 -24.08 32.03 28.88
N SER A 51 -24.27 31.06 29.80
CA SER A 51 -23.74 30.66 31.12
C SER A 51 -24.21 29.20 31.33
N GLY A 52 -23.49 28.22 31.88
CA GLY A 52 -23.17 28.03 33.30
C GLY A 52 -24.25 27.28 34.10
N VAL A 53 -24.17 25.94 34.26
CA VAL A 53 -24.75 25.17 35.41
C VAL A 53 -23.89 23.92 35.70
N LYS A 54 -23.80 23.58 37.00
CA LYS A 54 -22.92 22.65 37.71
C LYS A 54 -23.49 21.22 37.93
N THR A 55 -22.56 20.26 38.02
CA THR A 55 -22.38 19.12 38.96
C THR A 55 -23.36 17.94 39.05
N SER A 56 -22.83 16.73 38.83
CA SER A 56 -22.55 15.63 39.82
C SER A 56 -22.10 14.39 39.01
N GLY A 57 -21.14 13.53 39.36
CA GLY A 57 -20.48 13.21 40.61
C GLY A 57 -20.76 11.75 40.99
N ALA A 58 -20.03 10.77 40.45
CA ALA A 58 -19.85 9.45 41.07
C ALA A 58 -18.64 8.70 40.48
N SER A 59 -17.64 8.49 41.33
CA SER A 59 -16.41 7.73 41.11
C SER A 59 -16.60 6.30 41.63
N ALA A 60 -16.00 5.31 40.97
CA ALA A 60 -15.77 4.00 41.57
C ALA A 60 -14.44 3.42 41.05
N SER A 61 -13.46 3.43 41.95
CA SER A 61 -12.15 2.78 41.89
C SER A 61 -12.26 1.27 42.02
N ILE A 62 -11.44 0.49 41.30
CA ILE A 62 -11.07 -0.88 41.70
C ILE A 62 -9.55 -1.07 41.57
N ALA A 63 -9.02 -1.72 42.60
CA ALA A 63 -7.63 -1.81 43.00
C ALA A 63 -6.78 -2.80 42.20
N LYS A 64 -5.46 -2.56 42.25
CA LYS A 64 -4.38 -3.50 41.91
C LYS A 64 -4.37 -4.69 42.88
N THR A 65 -4.05 -5.87 42.37
CA THR A 65 -3.39 -6.92 43.15
C THR A 65 -2.30 -7.54 42.29
N GLN A 66 -1.07 -7.46 42.79
CA GLN A 66 0.10 -8.18 42.30
C GLN A 66 0.04 -9.63 42.80
N GLN A 67 0.45 -10.59 41.99
CA GLN A 67 1.08 -11.79 42.51
C GLN A 67 2.14 -12.30 41.54
N SER A 68 3.36 -12.37 42.05
CA SER A 68 4.51 -13.01 41.41
C SER A 68 4.39 -14.53 41.48
N THR A 69 4.94 -15.23 40.50
CA THR A 69 5.70 -16.46 40.76
C THR A 69 6.70 -16.66 39.63
N LYS A 70 7.97 -16.68 40.01
CA LYS A 70 9.06 -17.31 39.26
C LYS A 70 8.80 -18.82 39.29
N ASP A 71 9.03 -19.50 38.19
CA ASP A 71 9.77 -20.76 38.25
C ASP A 71 10.60 -20.95 36.99
N GLN A 72 11.85 -21.31 37.25
CA GLN A 72 12.96 -21.50 36.34
C GLN A 72 13.25 -23.01 36.40
N SER A 73 13.30 -23.69 35.25
CA SER A 73 13.91 -25.01 35.16
C SER A 73 14.90 -25.04 34.00
N THR A 74 16.13 -25.39 34.35
CA THR A 74 17.28 -25.64 33.49
C THR A 74 17.65 -27.11 33.59
N LEU A 75 18.50 -27.54 32.65
CA LEU A 75 19.21 -28.83 32.48
C LEU A 75 18.47 -29.78 31.53
N SER A 76 19.08 -30.28 30.45
CA SER A 76 20.44 -30.81 30.37
C SER A 76 20.96 -30.87 28.93
N GLU A 77 22.28 -30.75 28.83
CA GLU A 77 23.14 -30.98 27.66
C GLU A 77 23.12 -32.46 27.26
N ASN A 78 23.34 -32.73 25.96
CA ASN A 78 24.21 -33.84 25.60
C ASN A 78 24.96 -33.54 24.30
N SER A 79 26.28 -33.57 24.38
CA SER A 79 27.21 -33.50 23.27
C SER A 79 27.31 -34.84 22.55
N ASN A 80 27.56 -34.82 21.25
CA ASN A 80 28.59 -35.67 20.65
C ASN A 80 28.99 -35.07 19.30
N GLY A 81 30.27 -34.70 19.21
CA GLY A 81 30.93 -34.44 17.94
C GLY A 81 31.49 -35.74 17.37
N GLU A 82 31.68 -35.77 16.06
CA GLU A 82 32.72 -36.56 15.43
C GLU A 82 33.15 -35.86 14.13
N THR A 83 34.41 -35.46 14.14
CA THR A 83 35.18 -34.91 13.02
C THR A 83 35.79 -36.07 12.25
N SER A 84 35.86 -36.01 10.93
CA SER A 84 36.92 -36.70 10.18
C SER A 84 37.30 -35.92 8.92
N GLU A 85 38.61 -35.88 8.71
CA GLU A 85 39.36 -35.05 7.78
C GLU A 85 39.45 -35.61 6.36
N GLN A 86 39.63 -34.67 5.43
CA GLN A 86 40.50 -34.65 4.24
C GLN A 86 40.61 -35.87 3.31
N THR A 87 40.51 -35.58 2.01
CA THR A 87 41.63 -35.84 1.08
C THR A 87 41.53 -34.97 -0.17
N ASN A 88 42.61 -34.21 -0.42
CA ASN A 88 42.89 -33.52 -1.68
C ASN A 88 43.43 -34.52 -2.71
N ALA A 89 43.09 -34.33 -3.98
CA ALA A 89 43.89 -34.80 -5.11
C ALA A 89 43.80 -33.78 -6.26
N GLU A 90 44.92 -33.12 -6.55
CA GLU A 90 45.14 -32.33 -7.76
C GLU A 90 45.62 -33.23 -8.92
N ASN A 91 45.21 -32.92 -10.15
CA ASN A 91 46.09 -32.79 -11.32
C ASN A 91 45.31 -32.31 -12.57
N ASN A 92 45.70 -31.11 -13.04
CA ASN A 92 45.92 -30.58 -14.41
C ASN A 92 45.42 -31.38 -15.63
N GLU A 93 45.08 -30.84 -16.80
CA GLU A 93 44.84 -29.51 -17.43
C GLU A 93 44.40 -29.91 -18.87
N GLU A 94 43.49 -29.19 -19.53
CA GLU A 94 43.72 -28.59 -20.87
C GLU A 94 42.42 -27.98 -21.43
N GLY A 95 42.58 -26.81 -22.05
CA GLY A 95 41.56 -25.79 -22.21
C GLY A 95 40.49 -26.03 -23.27
N SER A 96 39.34 -25.40 -23.05
CA SER A 96 38.64 -24.68 -24.12
C SER A 96 37.98 -23.44 -23.51
N GLY A 97 38.13 -22.30 -24.17
CA GLY A 97 37.82 -20.99 -23.63
C GLY A 97 36.35 -20.82 -23.23
N GLN A 98 36.13 -20.46 -21.98
CA GLN A 98 34.87 -19.95 -21.47
C GLN A 98 35.13 -18.63 -20.76
N SER A 99 34.40 -17.60 -21.18
CA SER A 99 34.25 -16.35 -20.46
C SER A 99 33.87 -16.63 -19.00
N ASN A 100 34.64 -16.08 -18.06
CA ASN A 100 34.37 -16.15 -16.62
C ASN A 100 32.97 -15.60 -16.30
N GLU A 101 31.98 -16.47 -16.15
CA GLU A 101 30.85 -16.24 -15.26
C GLU A 101 31.32 -16.58 -13.84
N GLU A 102 31.99 -15.62 -13.20
CA GLU A 102 31.99 -15.60 -11.74
C GLU A 102 30.57 -15.23 -11.32
N THR A 103 29.77 -16.21 -10.91
CA THR A 103 28.67 -15.97 -9.99
C THR A 103 29.26 -15.36 -8.72
N GLY A 104 29.35 -14.03 -8.71
CA GLY A 104 29.99 -13.27 -7.65
C GLY A 104 29.36 -13.60 -6.31
N SER A 105 30.19 -14.02 -5.36
CA SER A 105 29.80 -14.12 -3.95
C SER A 105 29.21 -12.78 -3.51
N SER A 106 28.06 -12.81 -2.85
CA SER A 106 27.46 -11.60 -2.28
C SER A 106 28.35 -11.03 -1.18
N ILE A 107 28.28 -9.71 -1.00
CA ILE A 107 28.94 -9.04 0.13
C ILE A 107 28.23 -9.47 1.43
N SER A 108 28.99 -9.98 2.39
CA SER A 108 28.44 -10.57 3.64
C SER A 108 27.83 -9.52 4.58
N ASP A 109 28.50 -8.39 4.76
CA ASP A 109 28.24 -7.44 5.84
C ASP A 109 28.54 -5.99 5.46
N GLY A 110 28.22 -5.08 6.38
CA GLY A 110 28.42 -3.64 6.21
C GLY A 110 27.40 -2.97 5.28
N LYS A 111 27.74 -1.76 4.81
CA LYS A 111 26.82 -0.87 4.05
C LYS A 111 26.32 -1.45 2.71
N TYR A 112 26.98 -2.46 2.18
CA TYR A 112 26.66 -3.11 0.89
C TYR A 112 26.38 -4.60 1.05
N ALA A 113 26.07 -5.06 2.26
CA ALA A 113 25.63 -6.43 2.50
C ALA A 113 24.49 -6.82 1.55
N GLY A 114 24.59 -8.00 0.96
CA GLY A 114 23.65 -8.54 -0.01
C GLY A 114 23.85 -8.06 -1.46
N PHE A 115 24.76 -7.14 -1.76
CA PHE A 115 25.08 -6.80 -3.15
C PHE A 115 26.00 -7.87 -3.76
N LYS A 116 25.73 -8.26 -5.01
CA LYS A 116 26.57 -9.17 -5.81
C LYS A 116 27.58 -8.44 -6.70
N PHE A 117 27.71 -7.14 -6.49
CA PHE A 117 28.63 -6.24 -7.19
C PHE A 117 29.23 -5.26 -6.19
N ARG A 118 30.32 -4.59 -6.58
CA ARG A 118 31.03 -3.61 -5.75
C ARG A 118 30.54 -2.20 -6.04
N PRO A 119 29.64 -1.61 -5.23
CA PRO A 119 29.04 -0.34 -5.58
C PRO A 119 30.07 0.80 -5.59
N GLU A 120 31.15 0.73 -4.82
CA GLU A 120 32.20 1.76 -4.80
C GLU A 120 32.86 2.01 -6.16
N GLU A 121 32.90 1.02 -7.03
CA GLU A 121 33.60 1.07 -8.31
C GLU A 121 32.71 1.59 -9.45
N PHE A 122 31.43 1.90 -9.18
CA PHE A 122 30.47 2.31 -10.20
C PHE A 122 30.68 3.75 -10.69
N ASP A 123 30.73 3.88 -12.01
CA ASP A 123 30.65 5.14 -12.75
C ASP A 123 29.54 4.99 -13.82
N LEU A 124 28.52 5.84 -13.74
CA LEU A 124 27.38 5.81 -14.67
C LEU A 124 27.59 6.70 -15.91
N GLY A 125 28.79 7.24 -16.12
CA GLY A 125 29.22 7.90 -17.35
C GLY A 125 28.47 9.20 -17.67
N GLY A 126 28.00 9.91 -16.65
CA GLY A 126 27.22 11.13 -16.78
C GLY A 126 25.78 10.90 -17.27
N LYS A 127 25.30 9.65 -17.30
CA LYS A 127 23.93 9.33 -17.75
C LYS A 127 22.88 10.07 -16.94
N THR A 128 21.78 10.42 -17.59
CA THR A 128 20.56 10.82 -16.88
C THR A 128 19.80 9.56 -16.47
N VAL A 129 19.41 9.49 -15.19
CA VAL A 129 18.67 8.36 -14.62
C VAL A 129 17.36 8.86 -14.02
N ASP A 130 16.24 8.29 -14.46
CA ASP A 130 14.89 8.62 -13.99
C ASP A 130 14.50 7.75 -12.79
N PHE A 131 14.67 8.32 -11.59
CA PHE A 131 14.19 7.78 -10.33
C PHE A 131 12.89 8.49 -9.94
N ARG A 132 11.76 8.02 -10.48
CA ARG A 132 10.46 8.67 -10.28
C ARG A 132 10.05 8.68 -8.81
N SER A 133 9.44 9.80 -8.42
CA SER A 133 8.94 10.06 -7.06
C SER A 133 9.99 10.07 -5.93
N LEU A 134 11.28 9.87 -6.22
CA LEU A 134 12.31 9.86 -5.18
C LEU A 134 12.85 11.26 -4.89
N VAL A 135 13.28 12.05 -5.88
CA VAL A 135 13.84 13.39 -5.61
C VAL A 135 13.49 14.36 -6.73
N ASN A 136 13.00 15.55 -6.37
CA ASN A 136 12.94 16.68 -7.30
C ASN A 136 14.06 17.67 -6.98
N LEU A 137 15.16 17.60 -7.73
CA LEU A 137 16.29 18.52 -7.59
C LEU A 137 16.00 19.93 -8.11
N ALA A 138 14.98 20.09 -8.97
CA ALA A 138 14.61 21.38 -9.55
C ALA A 138 13.62 22.17 -8.69
N ALA A 139 12.92 21.51 -7.76
CA ALA A 139 12.01 22.18 -6.83
C ALA A 139 12.78 22.89 -5.70
N PRO A 140 12.28 24.04 -5.21
CA PRO A 140 12.81 24.65 -3.99
C PRO A 140 12.64 23.69 -2.81
N ALA A 141 13.69 23.56 -1.98
CA ALA A 141 13.65 22.77 -0.75
C ALA A 141 13.26 23.68 0.43
N ASN A 142 11.99 23.62 0.81
CA ASN A 142 11.39 24.50 1.81
C ASN A 142 11.46 23.92 3.22
N THR A 143 11.68 22.60 3.37
CA THR A 143 11.83 21.94 4.67
C THR A 143 13.25 21.41 4.89
N PRO A 144 13.70 21.25 6.16
CA PRO A 144 14.99 20.61 6.46
C PRO A 144 15.11 19.19 5.90
N GLU A 145 14.00 18.46 5.84
CA GLU A 145 13.94 17.11 5.27
C GLU A 145 14.20 17.12 3.76
N GLU A 146 13.53 18.03 3.03
CA GLU A 146 13.75 18.22 1.59
C GLU A 146 15.20 18.63 1.29
N GLN A 147 15.76 19.55 2.09
CA GLN A 147 17.16 19.98 1.97
C GLN A 147 18.13 18.80 2.15
N LYS A 148 17.92 17.97 3.18
CA LYS A 148 18.71 16.76 3.43
C LYS A 148 18.59 15.76 2.28
N LYS A 149 17.38 15.58 1.73
CA LYS A 149 17.11 14.69 0.60
C LYS A 149 17.84 15.14 -0.66
N GLN A 150 17.75 16.44 -1.00
CA GLN A 150 18.46 17.01 -2.15
C GLN A 150 19.98 16.97 -1.98
N LEU A 151 20.49 17.22 -0.77
CA LEU A 151 21.93 17.09 -0.48
C LEU A 151 22.41 15.65 -0.67
N LYS A 152 21.64 14.66 -0.19
CA LYS A 152 21.95 13.24 -0.40
C LYS A 152 21.95 12.91 -1.90
N ALA A 153 20.97 13.39 -2.66
CA ALA A 153 20.91 13.19 -4.11
C ALA A 153 22.11 13.80 -4.85
N ARG A 154 22.50 15.04 -4.55
CA ARG A 154 23.71 15.66 -5.15
C ARG A 154 24.99 14.89 -4.81
N LYS A 155 25.11 14.35 -3.59
CA LYS A 155 26.23 13.46 -3.22
C LYS A 155 26.22 12.17 -4.04
N LEU A 156 25.06 11.61 -4.36
CA LEU A 156 24.94 10.43 -5.21
C LEU A 156 25.32 10.75 -6.67
N GLU A 157 24.82 11.85 -7.24
CA GLU A 157 25.19 12.30 -8.60
C GLU A 157 26.72 12.43 -8.76
N ALA A 158 27.37 13.07 -7.79
CA ALA A 158 28.81 13.27 -7.80
C ALA A 158 29.58 11.96 -7.59
N LYS A 159 29.11 11.10 -6.69
CA LYS A 159 29.79 9.84 -6.36
C LYS A 159 29.75 8.83 -7.50
N TYR A 160 28.60 8.70 -8.16
CA TYR A 160 28.36 7.68 -9.18
C TYR A 160 28.35 8.24 -10.61
N ASN A 161 28.74 9.51 -10.79
CA ASN A 161 28.78 10.21 -12.08
C ASN A 161 27.49 10.05 -12.90
N PHE A 162 26.38 10.57 -12.39
CA PHE A 162 25.10 10.61 -13.11
C PHE A 162 24.31 11.89 -12.84
N LYS A 163 23.19 12.05 -13.52
CA LYS A 163 22.21 13.11 -13.29
C LYS A 163 20.83 12.54 -13.03
N PHE A 164 20.11 13.05 -12.04
CA PHE A 164 18.69 12.71 -11.90
C PHE A 164 17.88 13.36 -13.02
N ALA A 165 16.96 12.59 -13.59
CA ALA A 165 15.91 13.17 -14.43
C ALA A 165 15.04 14.15 -13.62
N PRO A 166 14.37 15.12 -14.27
CA PRO A 166 13.33 15.92 -13.62
C PRO A 166 12.29 15.03 -12.95
N ALA A 167 11.79 15.44 -11.78
CA ALA A 167 10.83 14.60 -11.06
C ALA A 167 9.52 14.47 -11.83
N ASN A 168 9.27 13.25 -12.29
CA ASN A 168 7.98 12.83 -12.81
C ASN A 168 7.22 12.07 -11.73
N GLY A 169 5.93 12.35 -11.60
CA GLY A 169 5.04 11.53 -10.79
C GLY A 169 4.89 10.12 -11.39
N VAL A 170 4.45 9.17 -10.56
CA VAL A 170 4.05 7.86 -11.05
C VAL A 170 2.61 7.94 -11.56
N ASN A 171 2.41 7.57 -12.82
CA ASN A 171 1.12 7.38 -13.44
C ASN A 171 1.13 6.02 -14.16
N TYR A 172 0.32 5.08 -13.68
CA TYR A 172 0.32 3.70 -14.17
C TYR A 172 -0.24 3.55 -15.58
N ASP A 173 -1.19 4.39 -15.99
CA ASP A 173 -1.74 4.35 -17.35
C ASP A 173 -0.69 4.80 -18.37
N ASN A 174 0.04 5.88 -18.04
CA ASN A 174 1.18 6.33 -18.83
C ASN A 174 2.30 5.28 -18.86
N PHE A 175 2.52 4.56 -17.76
CA PHE A 175 3.49 3.45 -17.74
C PHE A 175 3.14 2.39 -18.78
N ILE A 176 1.91 1.88 -18.77
CA ILE A 176 1.47 0.85 -19.72
C ILE A 176 1.60 1.37 -21.16
N ALA A 177 1.16 2.59 -21.43
CA ALA A 177 1.27 3.20 -22.76
C ALA A 177 2.74 3.35 -23.22
N SER A 178 3.64 3.78 -22.34
CA SER A 178 5.07 3.88 -22.62
C SER A 178 5.68 2.52 -22.95
N MET A 179 5.40 1.49 -22.13
CA MET A 179 5.93 0.14 -22.35
C MET A 179 5.45 -0.46 -23.67
N LEU A 180 4.17 -0.29 -24.03
CA LEU A 180 3.62 -0.75 -25.31
C LEU A 180 4.23 -0.03 -26.52
N SER A 181 4.68 1.21 -26.34
CA SER A 181 5.29 2.04 -27.38
C SER A 181 6.81 1.86 -27.47
N GLY A 182 7.41 1.02 -26.61
CA GLY A 182 8.87 0.87 -26.52
C GLY A 182 9.59 2.11 -25.98
N ILE A 183 8.86 3.02 -25.32
CA ILE A 183 9.42 4.22 -24.71
C ILE A 183 9.86 3.88 -23.29
N ASN A 184 11.10 4.21 -22.95
CA ASN A 184 11.56 4.08 -21.56
C ASN A 184 10.71 4.97 -20.66
N TYR A 185 9.95 4.37 -19.75
CA TYR A 185 9.14 5.10 -18.79
C TYR A 185 10.04 5.67 -17.68
N ALA A 186 10.81 4.82 -16.99
CA ALA A 186 11.71 5.22 -15.93
C ALA A 186 12.74 4.12 -15.68
N ASP A 187 13.88 4.46 -15.10
CA ASP A 187 14.87 3.47 -14.66
C ASP A 187 14.48 2.85 -13.32
N VAL A 188 13.92 3.65 -12.40
CA VAL A 188 13.41 3.21 -11.10
C VAL A 188 12.15 3.99 -10.74
N PHE A 189 11.10 3.31 -10.28
CA PHE A 189 9.89 3.97 -9.79
C PHE A 189 9.19 3.11 -8.72
N PRO A 190 8.48 3.73 -7.76
CA PRO A 190 7.69 2.98 -6.79
C PRO A 190 6.48 2.34 -7.48
N ILE A 191 6.23 1.07 -7.15
CA ILE A 191 5.12 0.30 -7.69
C ILE A 191 4.41 -0.45 -6.57
N HIS A 192 3.07 -0.45 -6.61
CA HIS A 192 2.29 -1.32 -5.73
C HIS A 192 2.39 -2.78 -6.20
N SER A 193 2.62 -3.71 -5.27
CA SER A 193 2.75 -5.15 -5.55
C SER A 193 1.57 -5.71 -6.36
N GLN A 194 0.35 -5.28 -6.08
CA GLN A 194 -0.88 -5.65 -6.81
C GLN A 194 -0.89 -5.24 -8.30
N LYS A 195 -0.03 -4.30 -8.71
CA LYS A 195 0.16 -3.92 -10.12
C LYS A 195 1.36 -4.67 -10.73
N ALA A 196 2.42 -4.85 -9.96
CA ALA A 196 3.61 -5.59 -10.39
C ALA A 196 3.28 -7.05 -10.71
N PHE A 197 2.56 -7.71 -9.81
CA PHE A 197 2.26 -9.14 -9.89
C PHE A 197 0.78 -9.41 -10.20
N PRO A 198 0.47 -10.36 -11.10
CA PRO A 198 1.39 -11.04 -12.01
C PRO A 198 1.69 -10.22 -13.28
N GLN A 199 0.93 -9.14 -13.55
CA GLN A 199 0.80 -8.58 -14.88
C GLN A 199 2.12 -8.04 -15.45
N PHE A 200 2.80 -7.14 -14.75
CA PHE A 200 4.00 -6.49 -15.30
C PHE A 200 5.21 -7.42 -15.36
N VAL A 201 5.30 -8.37 -14.44
CA VAL A 201 6.30 -9.44 -14.51
C VAL A 201 6.07 -10.32 -15.74
N LYS A 202 4.84 -10.80 -15.97
CA LYS A 202 4.51 -11.64 -17.13
C LYS A 202 4.73 -10.93 -18.47
N LEU A 203 4.55 -9.61 -18.50
CA LEU A 203 4.80 -8.79 -19.68
C LEU A 203 6.29 -8.43 -19.86
N GLY A 204 7.17 -8.83 -18.93
CA GLY A 204 8.61 -8.52 -18.99
C GLY A 204 8.93 -7.05 -18.76
N TYR A 205 8.03 -6.29 -18.13
CA TYR A 205 8.24 -4.86 -17.89
C TYR A 205 9.12 -4.58 -16.67
N LEU A 206 9.30 -5.56 -15.79
CA LEU A 206 10.14 -5.47 -14.60
C LEU A 206 11.31 -6.44 -14.73
N ARG A 207 12.51 -5.98 -14.36
CA ARG A 207 13.71 -6.81 -14.36
C ARG A 207 13.84 -7.53 -13.01
N PRO A 208 14.13 -8.85 -12.99
CA PRO A 208 14.48 -9.54 -11.74
C PRO A 208 15.80 -8.98 -11.19
N LEU A 209 15.90 -8.90 -9.87
CA LEU A 209 17.02 -8.27 -9.17
C LEU A 209 18.00 -9.29 -8.58
N ASP A 210 17.68 -10.58 -8.63
CA ASP A 210 18.47 -11.67 -8.05
C ASP A 210 19.89 -11.80 -8.63
N GLU A 211 20.12 -11.29 -9.83
CA GLU A 211 21.46 -11.20 -10.43
C GLU A 211 22.35 -10.18 -9.69
N TYR A 212 21.73 -9.15 -9.11
CA TYR A 212 22.41 -8.00 -8.50
C TYR A 212 22.37 -8.04 -6.97
N LEU A 213 21.35 -8.68 -6.40
CA LEU A 213 21.05 -8.71 -4.98
C LEU A 213 20.87 -10.15 -4.50
N ASP A 214 21.38 -10.42 -3.32
CA ASP A 214 21.20 -11.66 -2.58
C ASP A 214 20.13 -11.45 -1.50
N PHE A 215 18.92 -11.94 -1.78
CA PHE A 215 17.76 -11.81 -0.90
C PHE A 215 17.80 -12.76 0.31
N GLU A 216 18.71 -13.75 0.32
CA GLU A 216 18.97 -14.58 1.50
C GLU A 216 19.86 -13.85 2.52
N ASN A 217 20.58 -12.79 2.10
CA ASN A 217 21.35 -11.97 3.02
C ASN A 217 20.41 -11.24 4.00
N PRO A 218 20.69 -11.25 5.33
CA PRO A 218 19.85 -10.58 6.33
C PRO A 218 19.60 -9.08 6.10
N ALA A 219 20.46 -8.40 5.33
CA ALA A 219 20.27 -7.00 4.96
C ALA A 219 19.20 -6.79 3.88
N MET A 220 18.90 -7.83 3.08
CA MET A 220 17.96 -7.81 1.95
C MET A 220 16.70 -8.65 2.19
N SER A 221 16.76 -9.61 3.13
CA SER A 221 15.64 -10.47 3.49
C SER A 221 14.40 -9.73 4.03
N PRO A 222 14.49 -8.55 4.69
CA PRO A 222 13.29 -7.84 5.15
C PRO A 222 12.37 -7.47 3.97
N GLY A 223 11.20 -8.12 3.90
CA GLY A 223 10.22 -7.88 2.85
C GLY A 223 10.54 -8.54 1.50
N ALA A 224 11.56 -9.40 1.41
CA ALA A 224 11.91 -10.14 0.19
C ALA A 224 10.71 -10.97 -0.33
N ASP A 225 9.98 -11.65 0.56
CA ASP A 225 8.80 -12.42 0.15
C ASP A 225 7.70 -11.57 -0.50
N LEU A 226 7.62 -10.26 -0.20
CA LEU A 226 6.65 -9.35 -0.82
C LEU A 226 7.04 -8.95 -2.25
N THR A 227 8.29 -9.19 -2.63
CA THR A 227 8.84 -8.86 -3.95
C THR A 227 9.13 -10.09 -4.80
N LYS A 228 8.98 -11.29 -4.22
CA LYS A 228 9.17 -12.59 -4.87
C LYS A 228 7.94 -12.99 -5.69
N TYR A 229 8.14 -13.33 -6.96
CA TYR A 229 7.09 -13.87 -7.82
C TYR A 229 7.07 -15.41 -7.81
N LEU A 230 6.08 -16.00 -8.46
CA LEU A 230 5.88 -17.46 -8.53
C LEU A 230 7.04 -18.20 -9.24
N ASP A 231 7.89 -17.49 -9.97
CA ASP A 231 9.11 -18.02 -10.58
C ASP A 231 10.31 -18.06 -9.62
N GLY A 232 10.11 -17.66 -8.35
CA GLY A 232 11.14 -17.61 -7.32
C GLY A 232 12.04 -16.38 -7.37
N LYS A 233 11.84 -15.45 -8.33
CA LYS A 233 12.67 -14.25 -8.51
C LYS A 233 12.06 -13.02 -7.87
N HIS A 234 12.90 -12.06 -7.52
CA HIS A 234 12.53 -10.82 -6.85
C HIS A 234 12.53 -9.64 -7.83
N TYR A 235 11.44 -8.89 -7.90
CA TYR A 235 11.24 -7.83 -8.91
C TYR A 235 11.22 -6.41 -8.34
N SER A 236 11.46 -6.26 -7.04
CA SER A 236 11.59 -4.97 -6.36
C SER A 236 12.34 -5.11 -5.05
N ILE A 237 12.64 -3.99 -4.41
CA ILE A 237 13.22 -3.92 -3.06
C ILE A 237 12.13 -3.39 -2.12
N ASN A 238 11.97 -4.04 -0.98
CA ASN A 238 11.09 -3.62 0.11
C ASN A 238 11.93 -3.51 1.39
N THR A 239 11.55 -2.62 2.32
CA THR A 239 12.27 -2.48 3.60
C THR A 239 11.75 -3.42 4.68
N GLY A 240 10.74 -4.23 4.38
CA GLY A 240 10.04 -5.08 5.34
C GLY A 240 9.19 -4.31 6.36
N ILE A 241 9.18 -2.97 6.29
CA ILE A 241 8.38 -2.12 7.17
C ILE A 241 6.94 -2.13 6.63
N PRO A 242 5.95 -2.63 7.40
CA PRO A 242 4.54 -2.48 7.04
C PRO A 242 4.23 -0.98 7.01
N THR A 243 4.05 -0.44 5.81
CA THR A 243 3.80 1.01 5.63
C THR A 243 2.32 1.37 5.78
N ASN A 244 1.42 0.37 5.69
CA ASN A 244 -0.02 0.58 5.62
C ASN A 244 -0.74 -0.43 6.53
N GLY A 245 -0.88 -0.12 7.82
CA GLY A 245 -1.85 -0.79 8.68
C GLY A 245 -3.16 -0.03 8.64
N LEU A 246 -4.31 -0.72 8.69
CA LEU A 246 -5.60 -0.03 8.77
C LEU A 246 -5.68 0.75 10.08
N MET A 247 -5.83 2.07 9.99
CA MET A 247 -5.88 2.95 11.17
C MET A 247 -7.31 3.32 11.54
N THR A 248 -7.54 3.56 12.84
CA THR A 248 -8.72 4.30 13.32
C THR A 248 -8.28 5.70 13.73
N LEU A 249 -8.74 6.70 12.98
CA LEU A 249 -8.55 8.12 13.26
C LEU A 249 -9.86 8.65 13.87
N TYR A 250 -9.77 9.58 14.81
CA TYR A 250 -10.97 10.10 15.47
C TYR A 250 -10.79 11.53 15.97
N ASN A 251 -11.89 12.27 16.01
CA ASN A 251 -11.94 13.63 16.49
C ASN A 251 -12.20 13.65 18.01
N GLN A 252 -11.17 13.96 18.79
CA GLN A 252 -11.24 13.97 20.27
C GLN A 252 -12.25 14.99 20.81
N ASP A 253 -12.43 16.13 20.15
CA ASP A 253 -13.37 17.16 20.58
C ASP A 253 -14.82 16.69 20.39
N LEU A 254 -15.11 15.97 19.30
CA LEU A 254 -16.46 15.41 19.07
C LEU A 254 -16.80 14.33 20.08
N LEU A 255 -15.86 13.42 20.39
CA LEU A 255 -16.05 12.43 21.46
C LEU A 255 -16.31 13.12 22.80
N SER A 256 -15.48 14.10 23.16
CA SER A 256 -15.59 14.82 24.43
C SER A 256 -16.92 15.58 24.57
N LYS A 257 -17.38 16.22 23.49
CA LYS A 257 -18.69 16.91 23.46
C LYS A 257 -19.87 15.97 23.73
N GLN A 258 -19.76 14.72 23.32
CA GLN A 258 -20.78 13.68 23.56
C GLN A 258 -20.53 12.87 24.85
N GLY A 259 -19.51 13.24 25.65
CA GLY A 259 -19.16 12.51 26.87
C GLY A 259 -18.61 11.10 26.62
N LEU A 260 -18.11 10.83 25.41
CA LEU A 260 -17.55 9.54 25.04
C LEU A 260 -16.10 9.39 25.53
N THR A 261 -15.74 8.17 25.92
CA THR A 261 -14.38 7.81 26.32
C THR A 261 -13.46 7.80 25.09
N SER A 262 -12.17 8.12 25.27
CA SER A 262 -11.22 8.09 24.16
C SER A 262 -11.11 6.68 23.56
N ILE A 263 -11.16 6.58 22.23
CA ILE A 263 -10.98 5.29 21.52
C ILE A 263 -9.64 4.63 21.87
N GLN A 264 -8.59 5.42 22.05
CA GLN A 264 -7.29 4.88 22.47
C GLN A 264 -7.34 4.27 23.88
N GLU A 265 -8.13 4.83 24.80
CA GLU A 265 -8.30 4.27 26.14
C GLU A 265 -9.10 2.98 26.10
N LEU A 266 -10.19 2.95 25.32
CA LEU A 266 -10.96 1.73 25.06
C LEU A 266 -10.09 0.63 24.45
N ALA A 267 -9.25 0.97 23.46
CA ALA A 267 -8.35 0.03 22.84
C ALA A 267 -7.33 -0.57 23.84
N LYS A 268 -6.78 0.24 24.75
CA LYS A 268 -5.85 -0.23 25.80
C LYS A 268 -6.46 -1.27 26.74
N VAL A 269 -7.79 -1.26 26.91
CA VAL A 269 -8.51 -2.22 27.76
C VAL A 269 -9.33 -3.24 26.96
N ASN A 270 -9.06 -3.38 25.65
CA ASN A 270 -9.76 -4.30 24.74
C ASN A 270 -11.30 -4.11 24.74
N ARG A 271 -11.76 -2.86 24.82
CA ARG A 271 -13.17 -2.47 24.74
C ARG A 271 -13.50 -1.68 23.48
N TRP A 272 -12.57 -1.63 22.52
CA TRP A 272 -12.85 -1.10 21.18
C TRP A 272 -13.25 -2.26 20.26
N ASP A 273 -14.50 -2.69 20.41
CA ASP A 273 -15.14 -3.76 19.63
C ASP A 273 -16.22 -3.20 18.69
N TRP A 274 -16.88 -4.07 17.92
CA TRP A 274 -17.89 -3.66 16.94
C TRP A 274 -19.14 -3.05 17.57
N ASP A 275 -19.51 -3.49 18.76
CA ASP A 275 -20.66 -2.95 19.49
C ASP A 275 -20.36 -1.52 19.96
N THR A 276 -19.15 -1.28 20.48
CA THR A 276 -18.70 0.04 20.90
C THR A 276 -18.51 0.97 19.70
N LEU A 277 -17.97 0.47 18.59
CA LEU A 277 -17.90 1.19 17.32
C LEU A 277 -19.29 1.64 16.85
N LEU A 278 -20.26 0.72 16.88
CA LEU A 278 -21.63 0.98 16.47
C LEU A 278 -22.30 2.05 17.35
N ASP A 279 -22.14 1.94 18.67
CA ASP A 279 -22.67 2.91 19.63
C ASP A 279 -22.08 4.31 19.42
N TYR A 280 -20.77 4.39 19.20
CA TYR A 280 -20.08 5.66 18.94
C TYR A 280 -20.51 6.25 17.60
N ALA A 281 -20.64 5.41 16.56
CA ALA A 281 -21.10 5.84 15.25
C ALA A 281 -22.51 6.44 15.31
N LYS A 282 -23.44 5.81 16.03
CA LYS A 282 -24.79 6.34 16.23
C LYS A 282 -24.79 7.64 17.02
N THR A 283 -24.07 7.68 18.14
CA THR A 283 -24.00 8.87 19.02
C THR A 283 -23.41 10.08 18.30
N LEU A 284 -22.44 9.86 17.42
CA LEU A 284 -21.77 10.92 16.67
C LEU A 284 -22.47 11.28 15.36
N THR A 285 -23.52 10.55 14.96
CA THR A 285 -24.34 10.86 13.80
C THR A 285 -25.48 11.78 14.23
N LEU A 286 -25.42 13.05 13.78
CA LEU A 286 -26.31 14.10 14.25
C LEU A 286 -26.93 14.85 13.07
N ASP A 287 -28.22 15.08 13.20
CA ASP A 287 -28.99 16.08 12.47
C ASP A 287 -29.30 17.21 13.47
N PHE A 288 -28.64 18.35 13.29
CA PHE A 288 -28.72 19.46 14.24
C PHE A 288 -30.02 20.26 14.07
N ASN A 289 -30.61 20.26 12.88
CA ASN A 289 -31.76 21.09 12.56
C ASN A 289 -33.08 20.30 12.46
N GLY A 290 -33.01 18.96 12.50
CA GLY A 290 -34.14 18.05 12.45
C GLY A 290 -34.80 17.94 11.08
N ASP A 291 -34.12 18.32 10.00
CA ASP A 291 -34.66 18.30 8.63
C ASP A 291 -34.59 16.92 7.96
N GLY A 292 -34.02 15.93 8.64
CA GLY A 292 -33.82 14.57 8.16
C GLY A 292 -32.57 14.40 7.31
N ILE A 293 -31.76 15.45 7.13
CA ILE A 293 -30.46 15.44 6.47
C ILE A 293 -29.39 15.46 7.55
N ILE A 294 -28.54 14.43 7.56
CA ILE A 294 -27.44 14.34 8.52
C ILE A 294 -26.41 15.45 8.26
N ASP A 295 -26.15 16.27 9.28
CA ASP A 295 -25.16 17.35 9.28
C ASP A 295 -23.76 16.84 9.66
N GLN A 296 -23.71 15.88 10.58
CA GLN A 296 -22.48 15.26 11.07
C GLN A 296 -22.63 13.75 11.06
N TYR A 297 -21.68 13.03 10.47
CA TYR A 297 -21.68 11.57 10.46
C TYR A 297 -20.77 11.00 11.56
N GLY A 298 -21.12 9.83 12.08
CA GLY A 298 -20.27 9.13 13.02
C GLY A 298 -19.03 8.52 12.37
N LEU A 299 -19.16 8.02 11.14
CA LEU A 299 -18.12 7.27 10.46
C LEU A 299 -17.79 7.80 9.06
N ALA A 300 -16.51 7.69 8.69
CA ALA A 300 -16.04 7.65 7.31
C ALA A 300 -15.22 6.37 7.14
N LEU A 301 -15.55 5.58 6.12
CA LEU A 301 -14.93 4.27 5.90
C LEU A 301 -14.11 4.27 4.61
N PHE A 302 -12.85 3.86 4.69
CA PHE A 302 -11.95 3.68 3.54
C PHE A 302 -11.38 2.27 3.55
N ASN A 303 -11.45 1.54 2.44
CA ASN A 303 -10.93 0.17 2.32
C ASN A 303 -11.29 -0.79 3.48
N ILE A 304 -12.46 -0.59 4.08
CA ILE A 304 -12.83 -1.18 5.38
C ILE A 304 -13.09 -2.70 5.32
N ILE A 305 -13.52 -3.21 4.16
CA ILE A 305 -14.02 -4.59 4.02
C ILE A 305 -12.98 -5.61 4.48
N SER A 306 -11.74 -5.48 4.03
CA SER A 306 -10.66 -6.38 4.41
C SER A 306 -10.40 -6.33 5.92
N GLY A 307 -10.41 -5.13 6.52
CA GLY A 307 -10.19 -4.94 7.96
C GLY A 307 -11.25 -5.59 8.82
N ILE A 308 -12.52 -5.33 8.51
CA ILE A 308 -13.64 -5.90 9.26
C ILE A 308 -13.68 -7.42 9.09
N CYS A 309 -13.48 -7.93 7.87
CA CYS A 309 -13.38 -9.38 7.66
C CYS A 309 -12.26 -9.99 8.51
N TYR A 310 -11.05 -9.44 8.46
CA TYR A 310 -9.92 -9.96 9.24
C TYR A 310 -10.16 -9.88 10.76
N SER A 311 -10.81 -8.83 11.25
CA SER A 311 -11.16 -8.71 12.68
C SER A 311 -12.18 -9.74 13.15
N ASN A 312 -12.90 -10.39 12.22
CA ASN A 312 -13.84 -11.47 12.50
C ASN A 312 -13.35 -12.83 11.99
N ASP A 313 -12.02 -12.98 11.80
CA ASP A 313 -11.38 -14.21 11.35
C ASP A 313 -11.94 -14.73 10.01
N ALA A 314 -12.37 -13.80 9.15
CA ALA A 314 -12.73 -14.05 7.76
C ALA A 314 -11.62 -13.52 6.85
N ARG A 315 -11.29 -14.29 5.83
CA ARG A 315 -10.31 -13.89 4.80
C ARG A 315 -10.99 -13.78 3.45
N ALA A 316 -10.72 -12.69 2.75
CA ALA A 316 -11.34 -12.46 1.44
C ALA A 316 -10.95 -13.54 0.43
N LEU A 317 -9.70 -14.00 0.48
CA LEU A 317 -9.17 -15.06 -0.34
C LEU A 317 -8.12 -15.84 0.46
N THR A 318 -8.20 -17.16 0.40
CA THR A 318 -7.18 -18.08 0.91
C THR A 318 -6.85 -19.11 -0.16
N VAL A 319 -5.71 -19.78 0.01
CA VAL A 319 -5.36 -20.95 -0.79
C VAL A 319 -5.68 -22.19 0.03
N ASN A 320 -6.38 -23.14 -0.57
CA ASN A 320 -6.49 -24.49 -0.04
C ASN A 320 -5.20 -25.23 -0.37
N GLU A 321 -4.39 -25.52 0.66
CA GLU A 321 -3.08 -26.14 0.48
C GLU A 321 -3.15 -27.57 -0.06
N ASN A 322 -4.28 -28.26 0.09
CA ASN A 322 -4.42 -29.66 -0.35
C ASN A 322 -4.53 -29.80 -1.87
N ASP A 323 -5.16 -28.84 -2.54
CA ASP A 323 -5.45 -28.89 -3.98
C ASP A 323 -5.02 -27.63 -4.75
N ASN A 324 -4.38 -26.67 -4.06
CA ASN A 324 -3.90 -25.41 -4.62
C ASN A 324 -5.01 -24.57 -5.29
N THR A 325 -6.24 -24.65 -4.77
CA THR A 325 -7.37 -23.85 -5.22
C THR A 325 -7.60 -22.62 -4.35
N PHE A 326 -8.25 -21.60 -4.90
CA PHE A 326 -8.64 -20.41 -4.15
C PHE A 326 -10.00 -20.61 -3.49
N VAL A 327 -10.09 -20.28 -2.20
CA VAL A 327 -11.34 -20.28 -1.43
C VAL A 327 -11.62 -18.86 -0.94
N SER A 328 -12.88 -18.44 -1.01
CA SER A 328 -13.31 -17.14 -0.51
C SER A 328 -14.06 -17.31 0.80
N GLY A 329 -13.47 -16.82 1.90
CA GLY A 329 -14.12 -16.78 3.21
C GLY A 329 -15.24 -15.73 3.32
N LEU A 330 -15.45 -14.92 2.27
CA LEU A 330 -16.53 -13.91 2.25
C LEU A 330 -17.93 -14.54 2.24
N PHE A 331 -18.04 -15.77 1.73
CA PHE A 331 -19.31 -16.50 1.66
C PHE A 331 -19.55 -17.40 2.88
N GLU A 332 -18.58 -17.49 3.79
CA GLU A 332 -18.74 -18.21 5.05
C GLU A 332 -19.45 -17.33 6.09
N GLN A 333 -19.98 -17.96 7.15
CA GLN A 333 -20.74 -17.25 8.19
C GLN A 333 -20.00 -16.04 8.77
N LYS A 334 -18.68 -16.17 8.98
CA LYS A 334 -17.83 -15.08 9.49
C LYS A 334 -17.72 -13.92 8.48
N GLY A 335 -17.54 -14.23 7.20
CA GLY A 335 -17.51 -13.24 6.12
C GLY A 335 -18.85 -12.54 5.94
N ILE A 336 -19.95 -13.29 5.89
CA ILE A 336 -21.30 -12.75 5.77
C ILE A 336 -21.63 -11.85 6.96
N LYS A 337 -21.27 -12.24 8.19
CA LYS A 337 -21.48 -11.40 9.38
C LYS A 337 -20.72 -10.07 9.27
N ALA A 338 -19.47 -10.11 8.81
CA ALA A 338 -18.66 -8.91 8.57
C ALA A 338 -19.27 -7.98 7.51
N LEU A 339 -19.69 -8.55 6.38
CA LEU A 339 -20.30 -7.79 5.29
C LEU A 339 -21.65 -7.18 5.69
N ASN A 340 -22.48 -7.94 6.43
CA ASN A 340 -23.75 -7.44 6.95
C ASN A 340 -23.53 -6.31 7.96
N PHE A 341 -22.53 -6.40 8.82
CA PHE A 341 -22.20 -5.31 9.74
C PHE A 341 -21.86 -4.01 9.00
N VAL A 342 -21.01 -4.09 7.96
CA VAL A 342 -20.67 -2.92 7.14
C VAL A 342 -21.91 -2.40 6.39
N ASN A 343 -22.75 -3.28 5.86
CA ASN A 343 -24.02 -2.91 5.24
C ASN A 343 -24.95 -2.19 6.24
N ASP A 344 -25.04 -2.66 7.48
CA ASP A 344 -25.89 -2.04 8.49
C ASP A 344 -25.42 -0.63 8.84
N LEU A 345 -24.11 -0.42 8.97
CA LEU A 345 -23.55 0.91 9.19
C LEU A 345 -23.89 1.89 8.05
N MET A 346 -23.73 1.45 6.81
CA MET A 346 -23.89 2.32 5.64
C MET A 346 -25.35 2.52 5.23
N CYS A 347 -26.12 1.43 5.16
CA CYS A 347 -27.41 1.41 4.47
C CYS A 347 -28.59 1.40 5.45
N THR A 348 -28.48 0.68 6.57
CA THR A 348 -29.58 0.52 7.53
C THR A 348 -29.61 1.67 8.53
N LEU A 349 -28.45 2.00 9.09
CA LEU A 349 -28.31 2.99 10.16
C LEU A 349 -27.89 4.37 9.64
N ASN A 350 -27.37 4.42 8.40
CA ASN A 350 -26.94 5.65 7.73
C ASN A 350 -25.97 6.50 8.58
N VAL A 351 -25.03 5.84 9.28
CA VAL A 351 -24.04 6.48 10.15
C VAL A 351 -22.71 6.75 9.45
N VAL A 352 -22.61 6.44 8.15
CA VAL A 352 -21.40 6.55 7.34
C VAL A 352 -21.54 7.68 6.32
N ASP A 353 -20.56 8.59 6.29
CA ASP A 353 -20.41 9.57 5.23
C ASP A 353 -19.95 8.89 3.93
N THR A 354 -20.90 8.69 3.02
CA THR A 354 -20.68 8.06 1.71
C THR A 354 -20.34 9.07 0.62
N LYS A 355 -20.27 10.37 0.93
CA LYS A 355 -19.92 11.41 -0.04
C LYS A 355 -18.46 11.26 -0.44
N THR A 356 -18.13 11.61 -1.68
CA THR A 356 -16.74 11.62 -2.18
C THR A 356 -15.83 12.59 -1.41
N THR A 357 -16.39 13.44 -0.56
CA THR A 357 -15.70 14.42 0.29
C THR A 357 -15.44 13.92 1.72
N TYR A 358 -15.70 12.65 2.04
CA TYR A 358 -15.59 12.11 3.40
C TYR A 358 -14.26 12.48 4.11
N TYR A 359 -13.15 12.50 3.38
CA TYR A 359 -11.85 12.89 3.95
C TYR A 359 -11.80 14.36 4.34
N ALA A 360 -12.30 15.26 3.47
CA ALA A 360 -12.41 16.67 3.79
C ALA A 360 -13.41 16.93 4.92
N ASN A 361 -14.51 16.18 4.97
CA ASN A 361 -15.51 16.26 6.03
C ASN A 361 -14.92 15.88 7.39
N PHE A 362 -14.13 14.80 7.45
CA PHE A 362 -13.39 14.45 8.67
C PHE A 362 -12.42 15.56 9.10
N LEU A 363 -11.62 16.11 8.18
CA LEU A 363 -10.70 17.21 8.50
C LEU A 363 -11.42 18.49 8.97
N ASN A 364 -12.63 18.74 8.47
CA ASN A 364 -13.47 19.87 8.86
C ASN A 364 -14.30 19.60 10.14
N GLY A 365 -14.17 18.43 10.76
CA GLY A 365 -14.91 18.07 11.97
C GLY A 365 -16.39 17.74 11.74
N LEU A 366 -16.77 17.37 10.52
CA LEU A 366 -18.11 16.89 10.16
C LEU A 366 -18.23 15.36 10.24
N THR A 367 -17.15 14.67 10.62
CA THR A 367 -17.15 13.23 10.85
C THR A 367 -16.40 12.89 12.13
N GLY A 368 -17.00 12.05 12.97
CA GLY A 368 -16.43 11.66 14.26
C GLY A 368 -15.20 10.76 14.15
N ILE A 369 -15.32 9.68 13.37
CA ILE A 369 -14.35 8.59 13.30
C ILE A 369 -14.09 8.24 11.83
N MET A 370 -12.83 8.01 11.47
CA MET A 370 -12.43 7.49 10.17
C MET A 370 -11.68 6.18 10.34
N ILE A 371 -12.06 5.15 9.57
CA ILE A 371 -11.42 3.83 9.63
C ILE A 371 -10.90 3.42 8.25
N GLY A 372 -9.65 2.93 8.25
CA GLY A 372 -9.03 2.20 7.16
C GLY A 372 -8.09 3.01 6.27
N PHE A 373 -7.59 4.13 6.79
CA PHE A 373 -6.44 4.86 6.24
C PHE A 373 -5.15 4.05 6.40
#